data_AF-A0A7C6SNN9-F1
#
_entry.id   AF-A0A7C6SNN9-F1
#
_cell.length_a   1.000
_cell.length_b   1.000
_cell.length_c   1.000
_cell.angle_alpha   90.00
_cell.angle_beta   90.00
_cell.angle_gamma   90.00
#
_symmetry.space_group_name_H-M   'P 1'
#
loop_
_entity.id
_entity.type
_entity.pdbx_description
1 polymer ?
#
loop_
_entity_poly.entity_id
_entity_poly.type
_entity_poly.pdbx_seq_one_letter_code
_entity_poly.pdbx_strand_id
1 'polypeptide(L)'
;MLCQQVTHSITHDIAQWETGYICRPSQFFNQRSSIFYQDNADIAEYECQFIARTQLPDGSWPIPWRWADYPEQWAISKNWWKGIVAVNNLLYLKGMGALPAI
;
A
#
# COMPACT_ATOMS: atom_id res chain seq x y z
N MET A 1 -3.67 -4.28 -23.31
CA MET A 1 -4.08 -2.88 -23.05
C MET A 1 -4.31 -2.62 -21.56
N LEU A 2 -5.23 -3.31 -20.86
CA LEU A 2 -5.48 -3.06 -19.43
C LEU A 2 -4.32 -3.44 -18.47
N CYS A 3 -3.75 -4.65 -18.56
CA CYS A 3 -2.63 -5.05 -17.69
C CYS A 3 -1.41 -4.12 -17.84
N GLN A 4 -1.16 -3.66 -19.07
CA GLN A 4 -0.13 -2.66 -19.33
C GLN A 4 -0.46 -1.32 -18.65
N GLN A 5 -1.70 -0.82 -18.71
CA GLN A 5 -2.09 0.42 -18.04
C GLN A 5 -1.92 0.35 -16.52
N VAL A 6 -2.29 -0.77 -15.89
CA VAL A 6 -2.05 -1.01 -14.46
C VAL A 6 -0.55 -0.98 -14.15
N THR A 7 0.24 -1.70 -14.95
CA THR A 7 1.71 -1.76 -14.78
C THR A 7 2.37 -0.39 -14.89
N HIS A 8 1.94 0.46 -15.83
CA HIS A 8 2.45 1.82 -16.00
C HIS A 8 1.95 2.79 -14.91
N SER A 9 0.85 2.48 -14.22
CA SER A 9 0.34 3.30 -13.12
C SER A 9 1.12 3.05 -11.84
N ILE A 10 1.62 1.82 -11.63
CA ILE A 10 2.37 1.44 -10.43
C ILE A 10 3.74 2.11 -10.41
N THR A 11 4.13 2.63 -9.25
CA THR A 11 5.44 3.25 -9.04
C THR A 11 6.50 2.18 -8.78
N HIS A 12 7.35 1.93 -9.78
CA HIS A 12 8.46 0.97 -9.70
C HIS A 12 9.73 1.55 -9.06
N ASP A 13 9.86 2.88 -8.98
CA ASP A 13 10.98 3.53 -8.30
C ASP A 13 10.85 3.40 -6.78
N ILE A 14 11.58 2.44 -6.22
CA ILE A 14 11.56 2.12 -4.79
C ILE A 14 11.99 3.27 -3.88
N ALA A 15 12.77 4.24 -4.39
CA ALA A 15 13.23 5.39 -3.60
C ALA A 15 12.07 6.31 -3.19
N GLN A 16 10.95 6.26 -3.92
CA GLN A 16 9.76 7.08 -3.63
C GLN A 16 8.82 6.45 -2.60
N TRP A 17 9.05 5.21 -2.18
CA TRP A 17 8.07 4.46 -1.37
C TRP A 17 7.96 4.92 0.08
N GLU A 18 9.06 5.39 0.68
CA GLU A 18 9.08 5.78 2.09
C GLU A 18 8.37 7.10 2.37
N THR A 19 8.37 8.03 1.41
CA THR A 19 7.88 9.40 1.62
C THR A 19 6.79 9.82 0.64
N GLY A 20 6.60 9.08 -0.45
CA GLY A 20 5.73 9.49 -1.54
C GLY A 20 4.27 9.08 -1.36
N TYR A 21 3.38 9.94 -1.86
CA TYR A 21 2.02 9.54 -2.24
C TYR A 21 2.09 8.90 -3.63
N ILE A 22 2.35 7.60 -3.65
CA ILE A 22 2.62 6.82 -4.86
C ILE A 22 1.52 5.80 -5.13
N CYS A 23 1.47 5.31 -6.37
CA CYS A 23 0.55 4.27 -6.74
C CYS A 23 1.18 2.88 -6.54
N ARG A 24 0.48 2.01 -5.81
CA ARG A 24 0.99 0.71 -5.38
C ARG A 24 0.15 -0.44 -5.95
N PRO A 25 0.73 -1.64 -6.12
CA PRO A 25 -0.01 -2.84 -6.51
C PRO A 25 -1.30 -3.08 -5.73
N SER A 26 -1.27 -2.86 -4.41
CA SER A 26 -2.42 -3.03 -3.51
C SER A 26 -3.67 -2.21 -3.86
N GLN A 27 -3.54 -1.17 -4.68
CA GLN A 27 -4.66 -0.37 -5.16
C GLN A 27 -5.41 -1.02 -6.33
N PHE A 28 -4.82 -2.00 -7.00
CA PHE A 28 -5.41 -2.69 -8.16
C PHE A 28 -5.74 -4.15 -7.90
N PHE A 29 -4.95 -4.82 -7.05
CA PHE A 29 -5.17 -6.23 -6.73
C PHE A 29 -4.60 -6.58 -5.36
N ASN A 30 -5.07 -7.69 -4.80
CA ASN A 30 -4.61 -8.19 -3.49
C ASN A 30 -4.37 -9.70 -3.46
N GLN A 31 -4.39 -10.38 -4.60
CA GLN A 31 -4.18 -11.83 -4.69
C GLN A 31 -3.30 -12.17 -5.88
N ARG A 32 -2.49 -13.23 -5.75
CA ARG A 32 -1.60 -13.73 -6.81
C ARG A 32 -2.35 -14.30 -8.02
N SER A 33 -3.62 -14.64 -7.87
CA SER A 33 -4.51 -15.10 -8.96
C SER A 33 -4.99 -13.98 -9.87
N SER A 34 -4.74 -12.70 -9.52
CA SER A 34 -5.12 -11.56 -10.35
C SER A 34 -4.40 -11.55 -11.69
N ILE A 35 -5.11 -11.17 -12.75
CA ILE A 35 -4.53 -10.95 -14.08
C ILE A 35 -3.44 -9.87 -14.11
N PHE A 36 -3.38 -9.02 -13.07
CA PHE A 36 -2.38 -7.95 -12.93
C PHE A 36 -1.11 -8.42 -12.20
N TYR A 37 -1.15 -9.57 -11.52
CA TYR A 37 -0.03 -10.01 -10.68
C TYR A 37 1.17 -10.44 -11.51
N GLN A 38 0.97 -11.19 -12.60
CA GLN A 38 2.07 -11.75 -13.39
C GLN A 38 3.05 -10.66 -13.89
N ASP A 39 2.53 -9.53 -14.38
CA ASP A 39 3.35 -8.43 -14.90
C ASP A 39 3.94 -7.54 -13.78
N ASN A 40 3.49 -7.69 -12.54
CA ASN A 40 3.84 -6.83 -11.41
C ASN A 40 4.33 -7.63 -10.18
N ALA A 41 4.77 -8.87 -10.39
CA ALA A 41 5.08 -9.79 -9.29
C ALA A 41 6.20 -9.24 -8.39
N ASP A 42 7.30 -8.78 -8.98
CA ASP A 42 8.45 -8.26 -8.24
C ASP A 42 8.09 -7.07 -7.34
N ILE A 43 7.35 -6.09 -7.89
CA ILE A 43 6.94 -4.90 -7.14
C ILE A 43 5.86 -5.20 -6.11
N ALA A 44 4.99 -6.19 -6.36
CA ALA A 44 3.99 -6.67 -5.41
C ALA A 44 4.61 -7.43 -4.23
N GLU A 45 5.66 -8.22 -4.49
CA GLU A 45 6.44 -8.87 -3.44
C GLU A 45 7.24 -7.85 -2.62
N TYR A 46 7.80 -6.83 -3.29
CA TYR A 46 8.41 -5.69 -2.62
C TYR A 46 7.42 -4.96 -1.72
N GLU A 47 6.17 -4.73 -2.18
CA GLU A 47 5.14 -4.09 -1.34
C GLU A 47 4.88 -4.89 -0.05
N CYS A 48 4.83 -6.22 -0.13
CA CYS A 48 4.67 -7.06 1.06
C CYS A 48 5.80 -6.85 2.08
N GLN A 49 7.06 -6.85 1.60
CA GLN A 49 8.23 -6.58 2.44
C GLN A 49 8.22 -5.16 3.00
N PHE A 50 7.82 -4.19 2.18
CA PHE A 50 7.70 -2.78 2.56
C PHE A 50 6.69 -2.60 3.68
N ILE A 51 5.49 -3.19 3.55
CA ILE A 51 4.45 -3.15 4.58
C ILE A 51 4.98 -3.73 5.90
N ALA A 52 5.64 -4.89 5.85
CA ALA A 52 6.17 -5.55 7.05
C ALA A 52 7.25 -4.70 7.75
N ARG A 53 8.19 -4.10 7.01
CA ARG A 53 9.29 -3.32 7.63
C ARG A 53 8.88 -1.92 8.10
N THR A 54 7.81 -1.35 7.56
CA THR A 54 7.40 0.04 7.85
C THR A 54 6.26 0.15 8.86
N GLN A 55 5.80 -0.98 9.41
CA GLN A 55 4.82 -0.96 10.49
C GLN A 55 5.41 -0.26 11.72
N LEU A 56 4.67 0.70 12.27
CA LEU A 56 5.04 1.43 13.46
C LEU A 56 4.83 0.56 14.71
N PRO A 57 5.44 0.91 15.87
CA PRO A 57 5.25 0.16 17.12
C PRO A 57 3.78 0.07 17.59
N ASP A 58 2.93 1.03 17.19
CA ASP A 58 1.49 1.02 17.47
C ASP A 58 0.68 0.12 16.52
N GLY A 59 1.35 -0.59 15.60
CA GLY A 59 0.74 -1.45 14.59
C GLY A 59 0.20 -0.71 13.36
N SER A 60 0.27 0.63 13.34
CA SER A 60 -0.19 1.45 12.22
C SER A 60 0.92 1.74 11.20
N TRP A 61 0.58 2.50 10.15
CA TRP A 61 1.54 3.01 9.16
C TRP A 61 1.45 4.53 9.07
N PRO A 62 2.54 5.21 8.68
CA PRO A 62 2.51 6.65 8.45
C PRO A 62 1.58 7.01 7.28
N ILE A 63 0.93 8.17 7.38
CA ILE A 63 0.15 8.77 6.28
C ILE A 63 1.02 9.88 5.67
N PRO A 64 1.63 9.66 4.48
CA PRO A 64 2.67 10.54 3.93
C PRO A 64 2.13 11.81 3.26
N TRP A 65 0.81 11.93 3.12
CA TRP A 65 0.12 13.04 2.48
C TRP A 65 -0.77 13.78 3.48
N ARG A 66 -1.21 14.98 3.11
CA ARG A 66 -2.17 15.79 3.86
C ARG A 66 -3.05 16.61 2.92
N TRP A 67 -4.24 16.98 3.37
CA TRP A 67 -5.03 18.00 2.69
C TRP A 67 -4.39 19.38 2.88
N ALA A 68 -4.52 20.25 1.88
CA ALA A 68 -4.04 21.63 1.97
C ALA A 68 -4.96 22.46 2.87
N ASP A 69 -6.27 22.25 2.75
CA ASP A 69 -7.30 22.93 3.53
C ASP A 69 -7.75 22.10 4.74
N TYR A 70 -8.46 22.74 5.68
CA TYR A 70 -9.10 22.10 6.85
C TYR A 70 -8.12 21.37 7.80
N PRO A 71 -7.12 22.06 8.38
CA PRO A 71 -6.06 21.42 9.17
C PRO A 71 -6.56 20.70 10.43
N GLU A 72 -7.62 21.20 11.07
CA GLU A 72 -8.20 20.58 12.26
C GLU A 72 -8.94 19.29 11.93
N GLN A 73 -9.73 19.30 10.85
CA GLN A 73 -10.44 18.14 10.34
C GLN A 73 -9.45 17.09 9.84
N TRP A 74 -8.39 17.55 9.14
CA TRP A 74 -7.29 16.68 8.72
C TRP A 74 -6.64 15.97 9.90
N ALA A 75 -6.40 16.65 11.03
CA ALA A 75 -5.79 16.02 12.20
C ALA A 75 -6.61 14.82 12.71
N ILE A 76 -7.95 14.94 12.73
CA ILE A 76 -8.87 13.85 13.09
C ILE A 76 -8.86 12.77 12.01
N SER A 77 -9.05 13.17 10.75
CA SER A 77 -9.13 12.24 9.62
C SER A 77 -7.83 11.44 9.42
N LYS A 78 -6.66 12.03 9.70
CA LYS A 78 -5.36 11.32 9.63
C LYS A 78 -5.35 10.09 10.53
N ASN A 79 -5.97 10.16 11.70
CA ASN A 79 -6.10 9.01 12.59
C ASN A 79 -7.03 7.94 12.00
N TRP A 80 -8.12 8.33 11.34
CA TRP A 80 -9.02 7.38 10.68
C TRP A 80 -8.37 6.72 9.46
N TRP A 81 -7.58 7.48 8.71
CA TRP A 81 -6.79 6.95 7.59
C TRP A 81 -5.80 5.88 8.03
N LYS A 82 -5.19 5.99 9.22
CA LYS A 82 -4.36 4.91 9.77
C LYS A 82 -5.12 3.59 9.88
N GLY A 83 -6.37 3.63 10.32
CA GLY A 83 -7.23 2.44 10.41
C GLY A 83 -7.51 1.82 9.04
N ILE A 84 -7.87 2.64 8.05
CA ILE A 84 -8.11 2.19 6.67
C ILE A 84 -6.85 1.55 6.08
N VAL A 85 -5.70 2.22 6.23
CA VAL A 85 -4.41 1.71 5.75
C VAL A 85 -4.05 0.39 6.42
N ALA A 86 -4.25 0.27 7.73
CA ALA A 86 -3.98 -0.98 8.44
C ALA A 86 -4.81 -2.15 7.91
N VAL A 87 -6.12 -1.96 7.74
CA VAL A 87 -7.01 -3.01 7.18
C VAL A 87 -6.58 -3.39 5.76
N ASN A 88 -6.31 -2.40 4.90
CA ASN A 88 -5.92 -2.66 3.52
C ASN A 88 -4.58 -3.40 3.43
N ASN A 89 -3.58 -3.00 4.22
CA ASN A 89 -2.28 -3.66 4.28
C ASN A 89 -2.42 -5.13 4.73
N LEU A 90 -3.21 -5.40 5.77
CA LEU A 90 -3.41 -6.77 6.27
C LEU A 90 -4.18 -7.63 5.27
N LEU A 91 -5.19 -7.08 4.59
CA LEU A 91 -5.92 -7.78 3.52
C LEU A 91 -5.00 -8.08 2.33
N TYR A 92 -4.13 -7.14 1.96
CA TYR A 92 -3.14 -7.32 0.92
C TYR A 92 -2.14 -8.42 1.29
N LEU A 93 -1.51 -8.35 2.47
CA LEU A 93 -0.61 -9.40 2.96
C LEU A 93 -1.28 -10.77 3.00
N LYS A 94 -2.54 -10.83 3.46
CA LYS A 94 -3.32 -12.08 3.50
C LYS A 94 -3.49 -12.69 2.10
N GLY A 95 -3.96 -11.90 1.13
CA GLY A 95 -4.21 -12.43 -0.22
C GLY A 95 -2.91 -12.70 -1.01
N MET A 96 -1.80 -12.10 -0.61
CA MET A 96 -0.46 -12.39 -1.13
C MET A 96 0.23 -13.59 -0.46
N GLY A 97 -0.38 -14.15 0.60
CA GLY A 97 0.19 -15.25 1.39
C GLY A 97 1.38 -14.84 2.26
N ALA A 98 1.50 -13.55 2.59
CA ALA A 98 2.60 -12.95 3.35
C ALA A 98 2.19 -12.47 4.74
N LEU A 99 0.96 -12.72 5.18
CA LEU A 99 0.51 -12.37 6.52
C LEU A 99 1.25 -13.23 7.56
N PRO A 100 1.92 -12.63 8.57
CA PRO A 100 2.59 -13.39 9.61
C PRO A 100 1.62 -14.31 10.36
N ALA A 101 2.10 -15.51 10.74
CA ALA A 101 1.37 -16.37 11.65
C ALA A 101 1.30 -15.71 13.04
N ILE A 102 0.12 -15.81 13.67
CA ILE A 102 -0.15 -15.38 15.05
C ILE A 102 0.27 -16.48 16.04
#